data_AF-A0A9Q8UVC9-F1
#
_entry.id   AF-A0A9Q8UVC9-F1
#
_cell.length_a   1.000
_cell.length_b   1.000
_cell.length_c   1.000
_cell.angle_alpha   90.00
_cell.angle_beta   90.00
_cell.angle_gamma   90.00
#
_symmetry.space_group_name_H-M   'P 1'
#
loop_
_entity.id
_entity.type
_entity.pdbx_description
1 polymer ?
#
loop_
_entity_poly.entity_id
_entity_poly.type
_entity_poly.pdbx_seq_one_letter_code
_entity_poly.pdbx_strand_id
1 'polypeptide(L)'
;MHQAQILKYSENSRTLQNCPLIFAGAIPELLFTLLRGGSLCIPKQEDRVKDLSAGVRHFQSNILIISSSSAAIQDPTKFEPRQTLLMGSEPLPAHTARKWTALHDNNNGYGSTETNTVATCFPCNTAVAHQSVGAGAAHQYWVGDALNYDRLVPPGWLGEVVVEGYALASCYLNNDAASLRAFLKSPEWYTAMGITRKHPTRFFRSGDLGRIAIDGTLEVPGRTDPLQVKLRLELGEIEAVTLSGLSKPSPLVAELILPKGSDRPSIAIFLVAPDVIQDIDAGMLVEHVSLSSSQKSSWYDTWRYAGSTESVFATQDQTVHQFLRKRVTKLYSMSSLLAMENLIDNVLELSIHQLHSRASRSEMIRLKDWTMFFAYEVVSTLALGHTTGFLQRDFEAISVWIDGAIAERCRTHQDSGEKPDFLQYFLAILDANGDAASDEKVASEIGNVLGAGADTTATSLMATLKYLIESPDDYRRVQQEVDDEHRQLNLGTDQAILYVELSKLPLLSAVIKETLRLHPAIVYQLPRVCPAASTTIGSYVIPAGVNISMSAAAVNRFCDAFGPDADSWRPARWLEKESQMLDACVMTFGKGSRSCLGKNLALLEMYKCVASFVRNFDIELTREEERIQSY
;
A
#
# COMPACT_ATOMS: atom_id res chain seq x y z
N MET A 1 15.36 3.45 34.20
CA MET A 1 16.46 4.12 34.96
C MET A 1 17.64 4.54 34.09
N HIS A 2 18.21 3.66 33.26
CA HIS A 2 19.37 4.01 32.41
C HIS A 2 19.07 5.13 31.38
N GLN A 3 17.98 5.01 30.59
CA GLN A 3 17.54 6.06 29.66
C GLN A 3 17.30 7.41 30.35
N ALA A 4 16.64 7.39 31.52
CA ALA A 4 16.39 8.61 32.30
C ALA A 4 17.69 9.33 32.69
N GLN A 5 18.77 8.60 32.99
CA GLN A 5 20.07 9.20 33.28
C GLN A 5 20.70 9.86 32.05
N ILE A 6 20.61 9.21 30.89
CA ILE A 6 21.16 9.72 29.62
C ILE A 6 20.40 10.98 29.17
N LEU A 7 19.08 10.97 29.35
CA LEU A 7 18.20 12.12 29.13
C LEU A 7 18.25 13.16 30.27
N LYS A 8 19.20 13.01 31.21
CA LYS A 8 19.49 13.95 32.30
C LYS A 8 18.33 14.21 33.27
N TYR A 9 17.43 13.25 33.46
CA TYR A 9 16.42 13.30 34.52
C TYR A 9 17.09 13.13 35.91
N SER A 10 16.66 13.95 36.88
CA SER A 10 17.19 13.99 38.24
C SER A 10 16.12 14.44 39.25
N GLU A 11 16.48 14.52 40.52
CA GLU A 11 15.62 15.07 41.58
C GLU A 11 15.23 16.53 41.34
N ASN A 12 16.05 17.27 40.58
CA ASN A 12 15.78 18.65 40.19
C ASN A 12 14.92 18.77 38.93
N SER A 13 14.54 17.65 38.31
CA SER A 13 13.69 17.66 37.11
C SER A 13 12.28 18.11 37.46
N ARG A 14 11.77 19.06 36.69
CA ARG A 14 10.39 19.53 36.71
C ARG A 14 9.86 19.31 35.30
N THR A 15 9.02 18.30 35.13
CA THR A 15 8.56 17.87 33.81
C THR A 15 7.11 18.25 33.61
N LEU A 16 6.80 18.98 32.53
CA LEU A 16 5.44 19.34 32.19
C LEU A 16 4.72 18.13 31.58
N GLN A 17 3.55 17.80 32.11
CA GLN A 17 2.67 16.77 31.55
C GLN A 17 1.96 17.32 30.31
N ASN A 18 2.57 17.16 29.14
CA ASN A 18 2.10 17.70 27.87
C ASN A 18 1.54 16.62 26.94
N CYS A 19 2.16 15.44 26.90
CA CYS A 19 1.70 14.34 26.06
C CYS A 19 0.31 13.83 26.47
N PRO A 20 -0.57 13.41 25.55
CA PRO A 20 -1.76 12.65 25.92
C PRO A 20 -1.36 11.40 26.72
N LEU A 21 -2.08 11.07 27.80
CA LEU A 21 -1.74 9.93 28.67
C LEU A 21 -1.76 8.58 27.93
N ILE A 22 -2.50 8.49 26.83
CA ILE A 22 -2.57 7.32 25.96
C ILE A 22 -1.36 7.18 25.02
N PHE A 23 -0.52 8.22 24.92
CA PHE A 23 0.62 8.25 24.01
C PHE A 23 1.91 7.84 24.74
N ALA A 24 2.78 7.12 24.05
CA ALA A 24 4.05 6.63 24.60
C ALA A 24 4.90 7.77 25.21
N GLY A 25 4.86 8.98 24.63
CA GLY A 25 5.57 10.15 25.18
C GLY A 25 5.17 10.54 26.62
N ALA A 26 4.00 10.13 27.12
CA ALA A 26 3.62 10.37 28.51
C ALA A 26 4.41 9.50 29.51
N ILE A 27 4.93 8.35 29.08
CA ILE A 27 5.73 7.46 29.94
C ILE A 27 7.00 8.15 30.46
N PRO A 28 7.84 8.79 29.64
CA PRO A 28 9.00 9.53 30.16
C PRO A 28 8.58 10.76 30.97
N GLU A 29 7.50 11.46 30.63
CA GLU A 29 6.98 12.57 31.45
C GLU A 29 6.65 12.11 32.88
N LEU A 30 5.97 10.97 33.00
CA LEU A 30 5.51 10.41 34.28
C LEU A 30 6.62 9.63 34.98
N LEU A 31 7.02 8.49 34.39
CA LEU A 31 7.86 7.50 35.05
C LEU A 31 9.30 7.96 35.18
N PHE A 32 9.89 8.62 34.18
CA PHE A 32 11.30 9.01 34.30
C PHE A 32 11.46 10.12 35.34
N THR A 33 10.50 11.04 35.40
CA THR A 33 10.42 12.09 36.41
C THR A 33 10.28 11.50 37.81
N LEU A 34 9.24 10.67 38.03
CA LEU A 34 8.95 10.13 39.36
C LEU A 34 10.04 9.16 39.85
N LEU A 35 10.55 8.28 38.99
CA LEU A 35 11.61 7.32 39.37
C LEU A 35 12.95 7.99 39.69
N ARG A 36 13.15 9.24 39.26
CA ARG A 36 14.37 10.02 39.52
C ARG A 36 14.19 11.05 40.63
N GLY A 37 13.03 11.07 41.29
CA GLY A 37 12.72 11.99 42.38
C GLY A 37 12.33 13.40 41.93
N GLY A 38 12.04 13.58 40.63
CA GLY A 38 11.61 14.86 40.08
C GLY A 38 10.13 15.17 40.33
N SER A 39 9.71 16.36 39.95
CA SER A 39 8.33 16.86 40.07
C SER A 39 7.59 16.80 38.73
N LEU A 40 6.46 16.11 38.69
CA LEU A 40 5.52 16.17 37.55
C LEU A 40 4.62 17.39 37.68
N CYS A 41 4.60 18.24 36.66
CA CYS A 41 3.83 19.48 36.62
C CYS A 41 2.62 19.29 35.71
N ILE A 42 1.41 19.28 36.27
CA ILE A 42 0.16 19.02 35.54
C ILE A 42 -0.60 20.34 35.31
N PRO A 43 -0.50 20.97 34.13
CA PRO A 43 -1.26 22.16 33.80
C PRO A 43 -2.74 21.85 33.57
N LYS A 44 -3.62 22.87 33.71
CA LYS A 44 -5.01 22.73 33.27
C LYS A 44 -5.05 22.52 31.76
N GLN A 45 -6.06 21.80 31.28
CA GLN A 45 -6.18 21.47 29.87
C GLN A 45 -6.22 22.70 28.96
N GLU A 46 -6.89 23.77 29.39
CA GLU A 46 -6.94 25.04 28.65
C GLU A 46 -5.56 25.71 28.51
N ASP A 47 -4.72 25.61 29.54
CA ASP A 47 -3.39 26.23 29.56
C ASP A 47 -2.42 25.50 28.62
N ARG A 48 -2.59 24.18 28.43
CA ARG A 48 -1.79 23.38 27.47
C ARG A 48 -2.03 23.79 26.02
N VAL A 49 -3.26 24.19 25.68
CA VAL A 49 -3.69 24.45 24.30
C VAL A 49 -3.50 25.92 23.93
N LYS A 50 -3.72 26.85 24.87
CA LYS A 50 -3.68 28.31 24.60
C LYS A 50 -2.26 28.90 24.68
N ASP A 51 -1.46 28.51 25.68
CA ASP A 51 -0.09 29.03 25.85
C ASP A 51 0.80 28.05 26.63
N LEU A 52 1.43 27.13 25.89
CA LEU A 52 2.36 26.16 26.46
C LEU A 52 3.54 26.82 27.20
N SER A 53 4.00 27.99 26.72
CA SER A 53 5.09 28.74 27.35
C SER A 53 4.69 29.31 28.72
N ALA A 54 3.42 29.69 28.90
CA ALA A 54 2.89 30.13 30.19
C ALA A 54 2.86 28.98 31.20
N GLY A 55 2.42 27.78 30.80
CA GLY A 55 2.46 26.60 31.66
C GLY A 55 3.89 26.26 32.10
N VAL A 56 4.82 26.27 31.14
CA VAL A 56 6.24 26.06 31.40
C VAL A 56 6.80 27.09 32.42
N ARG A 57 6.51 28.39 32.26
CA ARG A 57 6.95 29.44 33.20
C ARG A 57 6.30 29.31 34.58
N HIS A 58 4.99 29.11 34.61
CA HIS A 58 4.22 28.99 35.86
C HIS A 58 4.74 27.85 36.73
N PHE A 59 4.97 26.68 36.13
CA PHE A 59 5.49 25.52 36.84
C PHE A 59 7.01 25.49 36.96
N GLN A 60 7.73 26.45 36.35
CA GLN A 60 9.18 26.45 36.21
C GLN A 60 9.69 25.09 35.69
N SER A 61 9.02 24.57 34.67
CA SER A 61 9.34 23.28 34.07
C SER A 61 10.69 23.37 33.35
N ASN A 62 11.57 22.39 33.58
CA ASN A 62 12.88 22.29 32.94
C ASN A 62 13.00 21.09 31.98
N ILE A 63 11.98 20.25 31.89
CA ILE A 63 11.83 19.21 30.86
C ILE A 63 10.49 19.41 30.15
N LEU A 64 10.53 19.38 28.82
CA LEU A 64 9.34 19.42 27.98
C LEU A 64 9.50 18.42 26.83
N ILE A 65 8.50 17.56 26.68
CA ILE A 65 8.36 16.68 25.51
C ILE A 65 7.29 17.29 24.60
N ILE A 66 7.63 17.47 23.33
CA ILE A 66 6.78 18.15 22.35
C ILE A 66 6.89 17.48 20.99
N SER A 67 5.84 17.50 20.18
CA SER A 67 5.99 17.10 18.77
C SER A 67 6.84 18.07 17.99
N SER A 68 7.52 17.57 16.95
CA SER A 68 8.18 18.41 15.95
C SER A 68 7.21 19.44 15.34
N SER A 69 5.95 19.04 15.11
CA SER A 69 4.86 19.89 14.61
C SER A 69 4.46 20.99 15.59
N SER A 70 4.26 20.66 16.88
CA SER A 70 3.90 21.65 17.91
C SER A 70 5.07 22.58 18.19
N ALA A 71 6.30 22.10 18.18
CA ALA A 71 7.49 22.94 18.33
C ALA A 71 7.61 23.98 17.21
N ALA A 72 7.21 23.64 15.97
CA ALA A 72 7.29 24.56 14.83
C ALA A 72 6.49 25.86 15.04
N ILE A 73 5.33 25.78 15.71
CA ILE A 73 4.43 26.92 15.91
C ILE A 73 4.72 27.76 17.16
N GLN A 74 5.52 27.25 18.10
CA GLN A 74 5.88 27.98 19.31
C GLN A 74 6.93 29.06 19.03
N ASP A 75 6.99 30.09 19.87
CA ASP A 75 8.05 31.11 19.85
C ASP A 75 9.13 30.75 20.88
N PRO A 76 10.35 30.33 20.46
CA PRO A 76 11.38 29.88 21.37
C PRO A 76 11.85 30.97 22.34
N THR A 77 11.68 32.26 22.02
CA THR A 77 12.07 33.37 22.90
C THR A 77 11.22 33.46 24.16
N LYS A 78 10.04 32.82 24.16
CA LYS A 78 9.12 32.77 25.31
C LYS A 78 9.46 31.66 26.32
N PHE A 79 10.37 30.77 25.96
CA PHE A 79 10.87 29.68 26.81
C PHE A 79 12.17 30.12 27.47
N GLU A 80 12.41 29.71 28.71
CA GLU A 80 13.60 30.13 29.45
C GLU A 80 14.85 29.31 29.04
N PRO A 81 16.06 29.89 29.02
CA PRO A 81 17.29 29.27 28.49
C PRO A 81 17.85 28.01 29.20
N ARG A 82 17.05 27.22 29.92
CA ARG A 82 17.54 26.06 30.72
C ARG A 82 16.62 24.83 30.63
N GLN A 83 15.95 24.65 29.50
CA GLN A 83 14.97 23.58 29.32
C GLN A 83 15.50 22.50 28.40
N THR A 84 15.50 21.27 28.87
CA THR A 84 15.70 20.10 28.00
C THR A 84 14.43 19.91 27.20
N LEU A 85 14.45 20.33 25.94
CA LEU A 85 13.38 20.09 24.99
C LEU A 85 13.65 18.79 24.24
N LEU A 86 12.69 17.86 24.31
CA LEU A 86 12.69 16.63 23.52
C LEU A 86 11.62 16.76 22.44
N MET A 87 12.07 16.96 21.20
CA MET A 87 11.21 16.98 20.02
C MET A 87 11.14 15.59 19.42
N GLY A 88 9.96 15.08 19.11
CA GLY A 88 9.80 13.75 18.52
C GLY A 88 8.45 13.58 17.83
N SER A 89 7.97 12.34 17.75
CA SER A 89 6.72 11.88 17.10
C SER A 89 6.61 12.07 15.58
N GLU A 90 7.32 13.02 14.98
CA GLU A 90 7.43 13.19 13.54
C GLU A 90 8.85 13.60 13.15
N PRO A 91 9.31 13.32 11.91
CA PRO A 91 10.59 13.82 11.42
C PRO A 91 10.74 15.33 11.65
N LEU A 92 11.85 15.74 12.27
CA LEU A 92 12.10 17.12 12.64
C LEU A 92 12.46 17.96 11.40
N PRO A 93 11.66 18.99 11.02
CA PRO A 93 11.99 19.82 9.87
C PRO A 93 13.25 20.67 10.13
N ALA A 94 14.09 20.86 9.11
CA ALA A 94 15.34 21.64 9.21
C ALA A 94 15.12 23.08 9.70
N HIS A 95 14.02 23.72 9.29
CA HIS A 95 13.70 25.08 9.72
C HIS A 95 13.32 25.14 11.20
N THR A 96 12.56 24.15 11.70
CA THR A 96 12.21 24.03 13.12
C THR A 96 13.45 23.76 13.95
N ALA A 97 14.30 22.82 13.52
CA ALA A 97 15.58 22.58 14.18
C ALA A 97 16.37 23.89 14.34
N ARG A 98 16.63 24.61 13.23
CA ARG A 98 17.35 25.90 13.24
C ARG A 98 16.72 26.97 14.15
N LYS A 99 15.39 27.04 14.17
CA LYS A 99 14.63 27.99 15.00
C LYS A 99 14.88 27.76 16.49
N TRP A 100 14.96 26.50 16.91
CA TRP A 100 15.16 26.13 18.31
C TRP A 100 16.64 26.04 18.72
N THR A 101 17.55 25.63 17.81
CA THR A 101 19.00 25.52 18.05
C THR A 101 19.64 26.85 18.49
N ALA A 102 19.04 27.98 18.13
CA ALA A 102 19.61 29.31 18.39
C ALA A 102 19.48 29.77 19.85
N LEU A 103 18.59 29.15 20.64
CA LEU A 103 18.16 29.69 21.94
C LEU A 103 18.15 28.67 23.09
N HIS A 104 18.17 27.36 22.80
CA HIS A 104 17.99 26.29 23.80
C HIS A 104 18.80 25.02 23.49
N ASP A 105 19.09 24.23 24.52
CA ASP A 105 19.62 22.87 24.40
C ASP A 105 18.48 21.89 24.06
N ASN A 106 18.25 21.67 22.76
CA ASN A 106 17.17 20.80 22.30
C ASN A 106 17.70 19.47 21.76
N ASN A 107 16.84 18.45 21.75
CA ASN A 107 17.18 17.15 21.22
C ASN A 107 16.11 16.66 20.24
N ASN A 108 16.55 16.04 19.14
CA ASN A 108 15.73 15.28 18.21
C ASN A 108 15.64 13.84 18.73
N GLY A 109 14.46 13.44 19.21
CA GLY A 109 14.20 12.15 19.82
C GLY A 109 13.55 11.17 18.86
N TYR A 110 14.01 9.92 18.89
CA TYR A 110 13.41 8.80 18.17
C TYR A 110 13.17 7.62 19.10
N GLY A 111 12.04 6.94 18.90
CA GLY A 111 11.64 5.76 19.65
C GLY A 111 10.15 5.46 19.51
N SER A 112 9.78 4.29 20.00
CA SER A 112 8.43 3.73 20.00
C SER A 112 8.11 3.08 21.35
N THR A 113 6.87 2.65 21.57
CA THR A 113 6.45 1.93 22.79
C THR A 113 7.34 0.71 23.06
N GLU A 114 7.68 -0.04 22.01
CA GLU A 114 8.49 -1.26 22.06
C GLU A 114 9.93 -0.99 22.48
N THR A 115 10.41 0.23 22.29
CA THR A 115 11.76 0.68 22.69
C THR A 115 11.81 1.35 24.07
N ASN A 116 10.72 1.26 24.84
CA ASN A 116 10.52 2.06 26.04
C ASN A 116 10.57 3.57 25.74
N THR A 117 9.89 3.97 24.66
CA THR A 117 9.50 5.33 24.24
C THR A 117 10.56 6.20 23.59
N VAL A 118 11.70 6.40 24.24
CA VAL A 118 12.79 7.25 23.72
C VAL A 118 14.03 6.40 23.61
N ALA A 119 14.28 5.94 22.39
CA ALA A 119 15.36 5.03 22.07
C ALA A 119 16.69 5.79 21.86
N THR A 120 16.63 7.00 21.33
CA THR A 120 17.77 7.89 21.06
C THR A 120 17.38 9.35 21.11
N CYS A 121 18.37 10.21 21.33
CA CYS A 121 18.24 11.64 21.22
C CYS A 121 19.51 12.25 20.62
N PHE A 122 19.37 13.16 19.66
CA PHE A 122 20.49 13.87 19.06
C PHE A 122 20.42 15.37 19.36
N PRO A 123 21.50 16.00 19.85
CA PRO A 123 21.52 17.43 20.09
C PRO A 123 21.19 18.22 18.82
N CYS A 124 20.15 19.03 18.90
CA CYS A 124 19.84 20.05 17.90
C CYS A 124 20.72 21.27 18.11
N ASN A 125 22.04 21.12 17.99
CA ASN A 125 23.01 22.22 17.99
C ASN A 125 23.91 22.20 16.74
N THR A 126 23.65 21.28 15.80
CA THR A 126 24.37 21.15 14.53
C THR A 126 23.43 21.40 13.34
N ALA A 127 23.98 21.84 12.21
CA ALA A 127 23.21 22.10 10.99
C ALA A 127 22.51 20.84 10.42
N VAL A 128 22.99 19.65 10.79
CA VAL A 128 22.50 18.34 10.34
C VAL A 128 21.57 17.65 11.35
N ALA A 129 21.24 18.28 12.48
CA ALA A 129 20.46 17.64 13.55
C ALA A 129 19.02 17.24 13.18
N HIS A 130 18.52 17.70 12.04
CA HIS A 130 17.23 17.31 11.48
C HIS A 130 17.28 15.96 10.73
N GLN A 131 18.49 15.51 10.35
CA GLN A 131 18.72 14.29 9.58
C GLN A 131 19.05 13.11 10.48
N SER A 132 19.76 13.38 11.58
CA SER A 132 20.18 12.38 12.55
C SER A 132 19.30 12.38 13.78
N VAL A 133 18.96 11.17 14.23
CA VAL A 133 18.35 10.92 15.54
C VAL A 133 19.40 10.43 16.55
N GLY A 134 20.67 10.34 16.14
CA GLY A 134 21.81 10.10 17.01
C GLY A 134 22.14 8.62 17.23
N ALA A 135 22.96 8.36 18.25
CA ALA A 135 23.28 7.02 18.69
C ALA A 135 22.32 6.58 19.80
N GLY A 136 21.98 5.29 19.82
CA GLY A 136 21.03 4.75 20.79
C GLY A 136 21.44 5.01 22.24
N ALA A 137 20.48 5.47 23.05
CA ALA A 137 20.71 5.79 24.45
C ALA A 137 20.86 4.51 25.28
N ALA A 138 19.91 3.59 25.17
CA ALA A 138 19.95 2.28 25.85
C ALA A 138 19.89 1.09 24.89
N HIS A 139 19.99 1.39 23.60
CA HIS A 139 19.84 0.44 22.51
C HIS A 139 20.97 0.62 21.51
N GLN A 140 21.19 -0.38 20.67
CA GLN A 140 22.06 -0.33 19.51
C GLN A 140 21.20 -0.38 18.26
N TYR A 141 21.53 0.44 17.27
CA TYR A 141 20.82 0.43 15.99
C TYR A 141 21.62 -0.32 14.96
N TRP A 142 20.90 -1.17 14.25
CA TRP A 142 21.37 -1.88 13.09
C TRP A 142 20.45 -1.52 11.94
N VAL A 143 20.97 -1.59 10.72
CA VAL A 143 20.16 -1.41 9.52
C VAL A 143 20.26 -2.69 8.72
N GLY A 144 19.16 -3.43 8.73
CA GLY A 144 19.01 -4.68 8.01
C GLY A 144 18.43 -4.46 6.62
N ASP A 145 18.60 -5.44 5.74
CA ASP A 145 17.84 -5.49 4.50
C ASP A 145 16.34 -5.61 4.82
N ALA A 146 15.52 -4.74 4.25
CA ALA A 146 14.08 -4.68 4.53
C ALA A 146 13.32 -5.95 4.10
N LEU A 147 13.87 -6.71 3.14
CA LEU A 147 13.32 -7.99 2.67
C LEU A 147 13.90 -9.18 3.45
N ASN A 148 15.06 -9.01 4.08
CA ASN A 148 15.70 -10.06 4.88
C ASN A 148 16.53 -9.48 6.04
N TYR A 149 15.95 -9.48 7.25
CA TYR A 149 16.59 -8.93 8.44
C TYR A 149 17.87 -9.71 8.88
N ASP A 150 18.11 -10.92 8.37
CA ASP A 150 19.33 -11.69 8.57
C ASP A 150 20.49 -11.22 7.67
N ARG A 151 20.34 -10.08 6.98
CA ARG A 151 21.41 -9.38 6.28
C ARG A 151 21.50 -7.93 6.75
N LEU A 152 22.71 -7.46 7.04
CA LEU A 152 22.96 -6.02 7.25
C LEU A 152 23.21 -5.34 5.90
N VAL A 153 22.74 -4.09 5.78
CA VAL A 153 23.15 -3.23 4.67
C VAL A 153 24.43 -2.47 5.03
N PRO A 154 25.26 -2.08 4.04
CA PRO A 154 26.44 -1.26 4.30
C PRO A 154 26.07 0.13 4.90
N PRO A 155 26.95 0.75 5.72
CA PRO A 155 26.75 2.13 6.15
C PRO A 155 26.48 3.09 4.98
N GLY A 156 25.55 4.02 5.17
CA GLY A 156 25.05 4.94 4.14
C GLY A 156 23.93 4.39 3.26
N TRP A 157 23.68 3.07 3.27
CA TRP A 157 22.58 2.46 2.52
C TRP A 157 21.29 2.46 3.33
N LEU A 158 20.16 2.63 2.64
CA LEU A 158 18.84 2.53 3.24
C LEU A 158 18.46 1.06 3.47
N GLY A 159 17.89 0.79 4.64
CA GLY A 159 17.31 -0.49 5.01
C GLY A 159 16.34 -0.31 6.18
N GLU A 160 15.85 -1.41 6.74
CA GLU A 160 14.96 -1.35 7.90
C GLU A 160 15.77 -1.19 9.19
N VAL A 161 15.33 -0.28 10.07
CA VAL A 161 15.95 -0.07 11.38
C VAL A 161 15.58 -1.24 12.31
N VAL A 162 16.62 -1.96 12.74
CA VAL A 162 16.54 -3.02 13.74
C VAL A 162 17.15 -2.50 15.04
N VAL A 163 16.41 -2.60 16.12
CA VAL A 163 16.83 -2.14 17.45
C VAL A 163 17.28 -3.33 18.27
N GLU A 164 18.53 -3.31 18.74
CA GLU A 164 19.10 -4.28 19.69
C GLU A 164 19.06 -3.65 21.10
N GLY A 165 18.51 -4.33 22.09
CA GLY A 165 18.63 -3.86 23.48
C GLY A 165 17.94 -4.71 24.54
N TYR A 166 18.46 -4.64 25.77
CA TYR A 166 17.86 -5.30 26.93
C TYR A 166 16.64 -4.54 27.48
N ALA A 167 16.44 -3.28 27.06
CA ALA A 167 15.33 -2.42 27.49
C ALA A 167 14.13 -2.46 26.53
N LEU A 168 14.18 -3.28 25.48
CA LEU A 168 13.04 -3.51 24.58
C LEU A 168 11.89 -4.21 25.33
N ALA A 169 10.65 -4.00 24.88
CA ALA A 169 9.52 -4.80 25.33
C ALA A 169 9.76 -6.29 25.07
N SER A 170 9.10 -7.15 25.85
CA SER A 170 9.22 -8.61 25.70
C SER A 170 8.33 -9.15 24.58
N CYS A 171 7.13 -8.57 24.44
CA CYS A 171 6.09 -8.94 23.48
C CYS A 171 4.97 -7.89 23.50
N TYR A 172 4.00 -8.03 22.59
CA TYR A 172 2.68 -7.41 22.70
C TYR A 172 1.76 -8.29 23.55
N LEU A 173 1.03 -7.66 24.48
CA LEU A 173 0.14 -8.38 25.39
C LEU A 173 -1.02 -9.05 24.62
N ASN A 174 -1.21 -10.35 24.83
CA ASN A 174 -2.26 -11.17 24.20
C ASN A 174 -2.24 -11.14 22.67
N ASN A 175 -1.09 -10.86 22.05
CA ASN A 175 -0.94 -10.81 20.60
C ASN A 175 0.37 -11.47 20.17
N ASP A 176 0.39 -12.80 20.24
CA ASP A 176 1.57 -13.60 19.93
C ASP A 176 1.99 -13.46 18.47
N ALA A 177 1.03 -13.36 17.54
CA ALA A 177 1.30 -13.18 16.12
C ALA A 177 2.01 -11.86 15.81
N ALA A 178 1.57 -10.73 16.38
CA ALA A 178 2.29 -9.47 16.24
C ALA A 178 3.65 -9.51 16.96
N SER A 179 3.73 -10.22 18.09
CA SER A 179 4.96 -10.33 18.87
C SER A 179 6.06 -11.07 18.11
N LEU A 180 5.71 -12.20 17.49
CA LEU A 180 6.63 -12.99 16.67
C LEU A 180 7.12 -12.24 15.43
N ARG A 181 6.30 -11.35 14.86
CA ARG A 181 6.69 -10.53 13.71
C ARG A 181 7.61 -9.37 14.08
N ALA A 182 7.34 -8.72 15.21
CA ALA A 182 8.07 -7.51 15.62
C ALA A 182 9.34 -7.80 16.43
N PHE A 183 9.33 -8.83 17.29
CA PHE A 183 10.47 -9.18 18.16
C PHE A 183 11.19 -10.41 17.60
N LEU A 184 12.43 -10.22 17.18
CA LEU A 184 13.21 -11.21 16.46
C LEU A 184 14.00 -12.13 17.39
N LYS A 185 14.28 -13.33 16.87
CA LYS A 185 15.43 -14.13 17.32
C LYS A 185 16.73 -13.41 16.94
N SER A 186 17.84 -13.78 17.59
CA SER A 186 19.17 -13.24 17.27
C SER A 186 19.47 -13.43 15.77
N PRO A 187 19.73 -12.35 15.02
CA PRO A 187 20.02 -12.46 13.59
C PRO A 187 21.31 -13.23 13.29
N GLU A 188 21.41 -13.82 12.09
CA GLU A 188 22.57 -14.62 11.68
C GLU A 188 23.87 -13.80 11.67
N TRP A 189 23.83 -12.57 11.12
CA TRP A 189 24.99 -11.67 11.10
C TRP A 189 25.48 -11.33 12.51
N TYR A 190 24.57 -11.19 13.47
CA TYR A 190 24.93 -10.88 14.86
C TYR A 190 25.68 -12.06 15.49
N THR A 191 25.22 -13.27 15.21
CA THR A 191 25.85 -14.51 15.66
C THR A 191 27.21 -14.72 14.99
N ALA A 192 27.31 -14.49 13.69
CA ALA A 192 28.53 -14.63 12.89
C ALA A 192 29.64 -13.65 13.31
N MET A 193 29.28 -12.44 13.74
CA MET A 193 30.23 -11.45 14.26
C MET A 193 30.80 -11.83 15.65
N GLY A 194 30.26 -12.86 16.32
CA GLY A 194 30.74 -13.31 17.63
C GLY A 194 30.56 -12.27 18.74
N ILE A 195 29.63 -11.33 18.59
CA ILE A 195 29.44 -10.22 19.53
C ILE A 195 28.88 -10.77 20.85
N THR A 196 29.67 -10.65 21.92
CA THR A 196 29.25 -11.04 23.27
C THR A 196 28.91 -9.80 24.09
N ARG A 197 27.67 -9.72 24.59
CA ARG A 197 27.21 -8.65 25.49
C ARG A 197 27.19 -9.14 26.93
N LYS A 198 27.34 -8.21 27.89
CA LYS A 198 27.26 -8.50 29.33
C LYS A 198 25.88 -9.00 29.78
N HIS A 199 24.82 -8.60 29.07
CA HIS A 199 23.44 -8.98 29.34
C HIS A 199 22.80 -9.56 28.08
N PRO A 200 21.84 -10.50 28.21
CA PRO A 200 21.05 -10.96 27.08
C PRO A 200 20.35 -9.80 26.41
N THR A 201 20.42 -9.76 25.08
CA THR A 201 19.80 -8.71 24.27
C THR A 201 18.59 -9.25 23.51
N ARG A 202 17.67 -8.37 23.15
CA ARG A 202 16.53 -8.64 22.27
C ARG A 202 16.68 -7.82 21.00
N PHE A 203 15.97 -8.22 19.95
CA PHE A 203 15.94 -7.52 18.67
C PHE A 203 14.49 -7.16 18.33
N PHE A 204 14.29 -5.93 17.85
CA PHE A 204 12.98 -5.41 17.46
C PHE A 204 13.06 -4.79 16.06
N ARG A 205 12.14 -5.16 15.18
CA ARG A 205 11.92 -4.56 13.87
C ARG A 205 11.01 -3.35 14.02
N SER A 206 11.53 -2.17 13.72
CA SER A 206 10.76 -0.92 13.86
C SER A 206 9.75 -0.69 12.74
N GLY A 207 9.95 -1.31 11.57
CA GLY A 207 9.24 -0.96 10.33
C GLY A 207 9.66 0.39 9.72
N ASP A 208 10.63 1.09 10.34
CA ASP A 208 11.13 2.37 9.83
C ASP A 208 12.30 2.16 8.86
N LEU A 209 12.36 2.97 7.79
CA LEU A 209 13.54 3.01 6.94
C LEU A 209 14.58 3.96 7.52
N GLY A 210 15.81 3.48 7.62
CA GLY A 210 16.94 4.25 8.12
C GLY A 210 18.24 3.86 7.47
N ARG A 211 19.29 4.61 7.79
CA ARG A 211 20.67 4.28 7.42
C ARG A 211 21.62 4.72 8.54
N ILE A 212 22.71 3.99 8.70
CA ILE A 212 23.81 4.41 9.58
C ILE A 212 24.69 5.38 8.78
N ALA A 213 24.79 6.63 9.24
CA ALA A 213 25.67 7.63 8.64
C ALA A 213 27.14 7.26 8.83
N ILE A 214 28.02 7.92 8.08
CA ILE A 214 29.48 7.67 8.15
C ILE A 214 30.05 7.94 9.56
N ASP A 215 29.43 8.87 10.30
CA ASP A 215 29.79 9.17 11.70
C ASP A 215 29.23 8.18 12.72
N GLY A 216 28.52 7.14 12.26
CA GLY A 216 27.92 6.08 13.09
C GLY A 216 26.57 6.45 13.70
N THR A 217 26.01 7.63 13.39
CA THR A 217 24.68 8.02 13.86
C THR A 217 23.56 7.45 12.99
N LEU A 218 22.38 7.24 13.57
CA LEU A 218 21.22 6.78 12.83
C LEU A 218 20.52 7.98 12.14
N GLU A 219 20.32 7.88 10.83
CA GLU A 219 19.46 8.77 10.07
C GLU A 219 18.16 8.03 9.72
N VAL A 220 17.01 8.66 10.01
CA VAL A 220 15.67 8.09 9.74
C VAL A 220 14.92 9.04 8.81
N PRO A 221 15.08 8.91 7.48
CA PRO A 221 14.44 9.81 6.52
C PRO A 221 12.92 9.62 6.40
N GLY A 222 12.34 8.51 6.89
CA GLY A 222 10.88 8.30 6.95
C GLY A 222 10.43 6.84 7.11
N ARG A 223 9.11 6.62 7.16
CA ARG A 223 8.43 5.31 7.18
C ARG A 223 8.09 4.82 5.77
N THR A 224 8.12 3.51 5.54
CA THR A 224 7.62 2.83 4.31
C THR A 224 6.11 2.90 4.16
N ASP A 225 5.38 3.27 5.22
CA ASP A 225 3.95 3.51 5.17
C ASP A 225 3.64 5.02 5.31
N PRO A 226 3.16 5.69 4.24
CA PRO A 226 2.75 7.09 4.29
C PRO A 226 1.53 7.36 5.19
N LEU A 227 0.77 6.34 5.60
CA LEU A 227 -0.51 6.51 6.30
C LEU A 227 -0.41 6.86 7.78
N GLN A 228 0.78 6.92 8.38
CA GLN A 228 0.88 7.13 9.83
C GLN A 228 1.57 8.42 10.33
N VAL A 229 1.98 9.35 9.47
CA VAL A 229 2.60 10.59 9.97
C VAL A 229 2.32 11.80 9.07
N LYS A 230 1.40 12.69 9.50
CA LYS A 230 1.66 14.16 9.57
C LYS A 230 0.53 15.07 10.05
N LEU A 231 -0.64 14.55 10.40
CA LEU A 231 -1.59 15.25 11.26
C LEU A 231 -2.07 14.25 12.29
N ARG A 232 -2.21 14.67 13.55
CA ARG A 232 -2.73 13.84 14.65
C ARG A 232 -4.25 13.64 14.52
N LEU A 233 -4.69 13.28 13.33
CA LEU A 233 -6.06 13.04 12.89
C LEU A 233 -5.97 11.89 11.89
N GLU A 234 -6.73 10.81 12.12
CA GLU A 234 -6.97 9.83 11.07
C GLU A 234 -7.70 10.56 9.94
N LEU A 235 -7.15 10.56 8.72
CA LEU A 235 -7.81 11.23 7.58
C LEU A 235 -9.22 10.65 7.39
N GLY A 236 -9.39 9.34 7.59
CA GLY A 236 -10.70 8.70 7.60
C GLY A 236 -11.67 9.22 8.68
N GLU A 237 -11.19 9.75 9.80
CA GLU A 237 -12.03 10.34 10.85
C GLU A 237 -12.45 11.78 10.51
N ILE A 238 -11.58 12.57 9.87
CA ILE A 238 -11.95 13.86 9.27
C ILE A 238 -12.97 13.66 8.16
N GLU A 239 -12.77 12.65 7.33
CA GLU A 239 -13.69 12.30 6.26
C GLU A 239 -15.05 11.88 6.83
N ALA A 240 -15.08 11.06 7.88
CA ALA A 240 -16.30 10.65 8.58
C ALA A 240 -17.05 11.82 9.23
N VAL A 241 -16.34 12.73 9.93
CA VAL A 241 -16.94 13.93 10.55
C VAL A 241 -17.48 14.87 9.47
N THR A 242 -16.73 15.05 8.38
CA THR A 242 -17.17 15.89 7.25
C THR A 242 -18.40 15.30 6.58
N LEU A 243 -18.44 13.99 6.34
CA LEU A 243 -19.61 13.27 5.81
C LEU A 243 -20.85 13.45 6.71
N SER A 244 -20.67 13.40 8.04
CA SER A 244 -21.78 13.57 8.99
C SER A 244 -22.41 14.97 9.00
N GLY A 245 -21.66 15.99 8.55
CA GLY A 245 -22.12 17.38 8.47
C GLY A 245 -22.73 17.77 7.12
N LEU A 246 -22.63 16.90 6.10
CA LEU A 246 -23.21 17.16 4.78
C LEU A 246 -24.68 16.73 4.73
N SER A 247 -25.54 17.55 4.15
CA SER A 247 -26.95 17.22 3.93
C SER A 247 -27.16 16.13 2.87
N LYS A 248 -26.13 15.80 2.09
CA LYS A 248 -26.11 14.74 1.08
C LYS A 248 -24.74 14.03 1.13
N PRO A 249 -24.68 12.70 1.10
CA PRO A 249 -23.40 11.99 1.01
C PRO A 249 -22.73 12.36 -0.33
N SER A 250 -21.46 12.76 -0.28
CA SER A 250 -20.67 13.13 -1.46
C SER A 250 -19.28 12.51 -1.35
N PRO A 251 -18.70 11.98 -2.45
CA PRO A 251 -17.33 11.50 -2.43
C PRO A 251 -16.40 12.62 -1.99
N LEU A 252 -15.55 12.32 -1.03
CA LEU A 252 -14.60 13.29 -0.52
C LEU A 252 -13.29 12.61 -0.17
N VAL A 253 -12.21 13.36 -0.29
CA VAL A 253 -10.87 12.94 0.08
C VAL A 253 -10.26 14.06 0.91
N ALA A 254 -9.80 13.73 2.10
CA ALA A 254 -9.00 14.63 2.91
C ALA A 254 -7.52 14.40 2.60
N GLU A 255 -6.82 15.44 2.14
CA GLU A 255 -5.40 15.36 1.84
C GLU A 255 -4.62 16.50 2.50
N LEU A 256 -3.39 16.21 2.92
CA LEU A 256 -2.48 17.22 3.40
C LEU A 256 -1.80 17.90 2.22
N ILE A 257 -2.09 19.18 2.01
CA ILE A 257 -1.49 19.98 0.95
C ILE A 257 -0.56 21.06 1.50
N LEU A 258 0.36 21.54 0.66
CA LEU A 258 1.13 22.75 0.90
C LEU A 258 0.71 23.81 -0.14
N PRO A 259 -0.18 24.76 0.19
CA PRO A 259 -0.67 25.75 -0.77
C PRO A 259 0.48 26.60 -1.33
N LYS A 260 0.48 26.84 -2.64
CA LYS A 260 1.53 27.63 -3.30
C LYS A 260 1.55 29.07 -2.74
N GLY A 261 2.68 29.48 -2.16
CA GLY A 261 2.84 30.77 -1.48
C GLY A 261 2.55 30.76 0.02
N SER A 262 2.23 29.59 0.59
CA SER A 262 2.09 29.37 2.03
C SER A 262 3.12 28.36 2.52
N ASP A 263 3.85 28.71 3.57
CA ASP A 263 4.75 27.78 4.27
C ASP A 263 4.00 26.92 5.31
N ARG A 264 2.67 27.07 5.41
CA ARG A 264 1.83 26.30 6.34
C ARG A 264 1.15 25.13 5.63
N PRO A 265 1.41 23.87 6.04
CA PRO A 265 0.65 22.74 5.55
C PRO A 265 -0.82 22.90 5.99
N SER A 266 -1.72 22.63 5.06
CA SER A 266 -3.16 22.81 5.24
C SER A 266 -3.87 21.52 4.87
N ILE A 267 -4.93 21.19 5.59
CA ILE A 267 -5.83 20.10 5.18
C ILE A 267 -6.71 20.66 4.09
N ALA A 268 -6.62 20.10 2.89
CA ALA A 268 -7.61 20.32 1.86
C ALA A 268 -8.60 19.16 1.90
N ILE A 269 -9.87 19.50 2.01
CA ILE A 269 -10.95 18.55 1.81
C ILE A 269 -11.42 18.76 0.38
N PHE A 270 -11.13 17.79 -0.47
CA PHE A 270 -11.63 17.76 -1.83
C PHE A 270 -13.00 17.11 -1.80
N LEU A 271 -14.02 17.96 -1.80
CA LEU A 271 -15.42 17.56 -1.88
C LEU A 271 -15.81 17.55 -3.36
N VAL A 272 -16.38 16.46 -3.84
CA VAL A 272 -17.12 16.49 -5.11
C VAL A 272 -18.40 17.26 -4.83
N ALA A 273 -18.38 18.56 -5.06
CA ALA A 273 -19.57 19.40 -4.95
C ALA A 273 -20.52 19.01 -6.10
N PRO A 274 -21.71 18.46 -5.81
CA PRO A 274 -22.67 18.09 -6.87
C PRO A 274 -23.12 19.28 -7.72
N ASP A 275 -22.89 20.51 -7.25
CA ASP A 275 -23.38 21.74 -7.88
C ASP A 275 -22.28 22.58 -8.58
N VAL A 276 -21.00 22.15 -8.58
CA VAL A 276 -19.89 22.90 -9.22
C VAL A 276 -19.28 22.19 -10.44
N ILE A 277 -19.61 20.92 -10.65
CA ILE A 277 -19.21 20.17 -11.85
C ILE A 277 -20.45 19.94 -12.72
N GLN A 278 -21.07 21.03 -13.18
CA GLN A 278 -22.21 20.95 -14.11
C GLN A 278 -21.80 20.99 -15.59
N ASP A 279 -20.53 21.26 -15.89
CA ASP A 279 -20.06 21.48 -17.26
C ASP A 279 -18.94 20.51 -17.70
N ILE A 280 -18.95 19.26 -17.24
CA ILE A 280 -18.13 18.22 -17.89
C ILE A 280 -19.06 17.41 -18.80
N ASP A 281 -19.18 17.85 -20.05
CA ASP A 281 -19.81 17.06 -21.11
C ASP A 281 -19.17 15.65 -21.12
N ALA A 282 -20.00 14.60 -21.14
CA ALA A 282 -19.55 13.22 -21.28
C ALA A 282 -18.66 13.03 -22.51
N GLY A 283 -18.85 13.83 -23.57
CA GLY A 283 -17.96 13.93 -24.72
C GLY A 283 -16.52 14.38 -24.37
N MET A 284 -16.36 15.30 -23.41
CA MET A 284 -15.04 15.73 -22.93
C MET A 284 -14.27 14.59 -22.25
N LEU A 285 -14.93 13.73 -21.48
CA LEU A 285 -14.32 12.55 -20.85
C LEU A 285 -13.81 11.54 -21.88
N VAL A 286 -14.47 11.43 -23.04
CA VAL A 286 -14.07 10.52 -24.12
C VAL A 286 -12.94 11.11 -24.97
N GLU A 287 -12.98 12.41 -25.28
CA GLU A 287 -12.00 13.05 -26.17
C GLU A 287 -10.69 13.49 -25.48
N HIS A 288 -10.73 13.91 -24.20
CA HIS A 288 -9.62 14.64 -23.57
C HIS A 288 -8.87 13.88 -22.45
N VAL A 289 -9.27 12.64 -22.15
CA VAL A 289 -8.61 11.75 -21.18
C VAL A 289 -7.32 11.10 -21.74
N SER A 290 -6.99 11.39 -23.00
CA SER A 290 -5.75 10.89 -23.62
C SER A 290 -4.53 11.70 -23.18
N LEU A 291 -3.93 11.35 -22.04
CA LEU A 291 -2.63 11.85 -21.56
C LEU A 291 -1.44 11.30 -22.38
N SER A 292 -1.66 10.99 -23.66
CA SER A 292 -0.71 10.27 -24.53
C SER A 292 0.63 10.99 -24.71
N SER A 293 0.66 12.31 -24.54
CA SER A 293 1.84 13.18 -24.65
C SER A 293 2.49 13.53 -23.30
N SER A 294 1.91 13.13 -22.17
CA SER A 294 2.38 13.51 -20.83
C SER A 294 3.30 12.45 -20.21
N GLN A 295 4.29 12.87 -19.44
CA GLN A 295 5.27 11.97 -18.80
C GLN A 295 4.78 11.49 -17.43
N LYS A 296 5.27 10.35 -16.94
CA LYS A 296 4.94 9.82 -15.59
C LYS A 296 5.69 10.62 -14.52
N SER A 297 5.04 10.87 -13.38
CA SER A 297 5.62 11.68 -12.30
C SER A 297 6.80 11.01 -11.58
N SER A 298 7.82 11.81 -11.24
CA SER A 298 9.08 11.34 -10.64
C SER A 298 8.94 10.72 -9.25
N TRP A 299 7.91 11.11 -8.51
CA TRP A 299 7.62 10.60 -7.17
C TRP A 299 6.85 9.27 -7.15
N TYR A 300 6.35 8.83 -8.31
CA TYR A 300 5.59 7.59 -8.43
C TYR A 300 6.45 6.50 -9.09
N ASP A 301 7.29 5.85 -8.29
CA ASP A 301 8.20 4.77 -8.69
C ASP A 301 7.72 3.42 -8.12
N THR A 302 6.71 2.85 -8.75
CA THR A 302 6.16 1.54 -8.38
C THR A 302 6.90 0.42 -9.08
N TRP A 303 7.22 -0.65 -8.35
CA TRP A 303 7.70 -1.93 -8.89
C TRP A 303 9.15 -1.93 -9.43
N ARG A 304 10.04 -1.12 -8.84
CA ARG A 304 11.49 -1.28 -9.02
C ARG A 304 12.07 -2.20 -7.95
N TYR A 305 12.51 -3.38 -8.34
CA TYR A 305 13.35 -4.22 -7.48
C TYR A 305 14.75 -3.59 -7.34
N ALA A 306 15.35 -3.69 -6.16
CA ALA A 306 16.70 -3.19 -5.91
C ALA A 306 17.69 -3.83 -6.91
N GLY A 307 18.36 -3.01 -7.73
CA GLY A 307 19.27 -3.46 -8.79
C GLY A 307 18.65 -3.56 -10.19
N SER A 308 17.32 -3.46 -10.33
CA SER A 308 16.66 -3.39 -11.65
C SER A 308 16.75 -1.97 -12.22
N THR A 309 17.22 -1.84 -13.47
CA THR A 309 17.41 -0.52 -14.10
C THR A 309 16.22 -0.07 -14.95
N GLU A 310 15.42 -1.00 -15.49
CA GLU A 310 14.31 -0.67 -16.40
C GLU A 310 13.16 -1.69 -16.30
N SER A 311 11.94 -1.22 -16.03
CA SER A 311 10.71 -2.03 -16.06
C SER A 311 9.65 -1.40 -16.95
N VAL A 312 8.84 -2.23 -17.63
CA VAL A 312 7.72 -1.76 -18.47
C VAL A 312 6.68 -0.97 -17.66
N PHE A 313 6.54 -1.24 -16.36
CA PHE A 313 5.57 -0.54 -15.50
C PHE A 313 6.14 0.72 -14.84
N ALA A 314 7.42 0.67 -14.48
CA ALA A 314 8.09 1.74 -13.73
C ALA A 314 8.67 2.83 -14.63
N THR A 315 9.13 2.50 -15.84
CA THR A 315 9.92 3.42 -16.67
C THR A 315 9.15 4.68 -17.07
N GLN A 316 9.79 5.84 -16.86
CA GLN A 316 9.26 7.17 -17.16
C GLN A 316 9.60 7.62 -18.58
N ASP A 317 10.65 7.06 -19.18
CA ASP A 317 11.01 7.32 -20.57
C ASP A 317 9.98 6.66 -21.49
N GLN A 318 9.33 7.48 -22.32
CA GLN A 318 8.27 7.02 -23.20
C GLN A 318 8.79 6.14 -24.34
N THR A 319 10.00 6.38 -24.83
CA THR A 319 10.65 5.59 -25.87
C THR A 319 11.02 4.21 -25.33
N VAL A 320 11.63 4.16 -24.14
CA VAL A 320 11.96 2.91 -23.44
C VAL A 320 10.67 2.14 -23.12
N HIS A 321 9.65 2.82 -22.61
CA HIS A 321 8.34 2.20 -22.35
C HIS A 321 7.73 1.59 -23.61
N GLN A 322 7.69 2.34 -24.72
CA GLN A 322 7.14 1.85 -25.99
C GLN A 322 7.91 0.62 -26.47
N PHE A 323 9.24 0.65 -26.37
CA PHE A 323 10.11 -0.46 -26.72
C PHE A 323 9.82 -1.71 -25.86
N LEU A 324 9.83 -1.59 -24.52
CA LEU A 324 9.56 -2.69 -23.60
C LEU A 324 8.14 -3.24 -23.78
N ARG A 325 7.14 -2.35 -23.85
CA ARG A 325 5.73 -2.75 -24.03
C ARG A 325 5.52 -3.52 -25.32
N LYS A 326 6.13 -3.10 -26.43
CA LYS A 326 5.98 -3.79 -27.73
C LYS A 326 6.42 -5.25 -27.68
N ARG A 327 7.42 -5.58 -26.85
CA ARG A 327 7.94 -6.94 -26.69
C ARG A 327 6.99 -7.87 -25.93
N VAL A 328 6.31 -7.34 -24.92
CA VAL A 328 5.40 -8.13 -24.07
C VAL A 328 3.95 -8.08 -24.54
N THR A 329 3.53 -7.11 -25.36
CA THR A 329 2.12 -6.94 -25.77
C THR A 329 1.53 -8.18 -26.43
N LYS A 330 2.32 -8.93 -27.21
CA LYS A 330 1.84 -10.16 -27.87
C LYS A 330 1.42 -11.21 -26.84
N LEU A 331 2.11 -11.33 -25.71
CA LEU A 331 1.79 -12.27 -24.63
C LEU A 331 0.38 -12.07 -24.07
N TYR A 332 0.00 -10.79 -23.93
CA TYR A 332 -1.29 -10.39 -23.38
C TYR A 332 -2.37 -10.21 -24.45
N SER A 333 -2.09 -10.61 -25.69
CA SER A 333 -3.12 -10.66 -26.73
C SER A 333 -4.14 -11.74 -26.39
N MET A 334 -5.42 -11.49 -26.70
CA MET A 334 -6.46 -12.51 -26.49
C MET A 334 -6.11 -13.82 -27.20
N SER A 335 -5.53 -13.77 -28.41
CA SER A 335 -5.11 -14.98 -29.13
C SER A 335 -4.05 -15.80 -28.39
N SER A 336 -3.07 -15.16 -27.76
CA SER A 336 -2.04 -15.86 -26.98
C SER A 336 -2.62 -16.44 -25.70
N LEU A 337 -3.45 -15.67 -24.99
CA LEU A 337 -4.09 -16.11 -23.76
C LEU A 337 -5.05 -17.29 -23.99
N LEU A 338 -5.84 -17.27 -25.07
CA LEU A 338 -6.72 -18.38 -25.44
C LEU A 338 -5.94 -19.65 -25.79
N ALA A 339 -4.70 -19.53 -26.29
CA ALA A 339 -3.86 -20.69 -26.56
C ALA A 339 -3.37 -21.41 -25.27
N MET A 340 -3.41 -20.70 -24.13
CA MET A 340 -3.04 -21.17 -22.79
C MET A 340 -4.27 -21.35 -21.88
N GLU A 341 -5.49 -21.24 -22.43
CA GLU A 341 -6.73 -21.26 -21.67
C GLU A 341 -6.91 -22.56 -20.86
N ASN A 342 -6.38 -23.67 -21.36
CA ASN A 342 -6.39 -24.97 -20.69
C ASN A 342 -5.60 -24.96 -19.37
N LEU A 343 -4.55 -24.14 -19.25
CA LEU A 343 -3.81 -24.00 -18.00
C LEU A 343 -4.70 -23.37 -16.91
N ILE A 344 -5.54 -22.42 -17.32
CA ILE A 344 -6.51 -21.76 -16.44
C ILE A 344 -7.63 -22.74 -16.07
N ASP A 345 -8.07 -23.59 -17.00
CA ASP A 345 -9.04 -24.66 -16.72
C ASP A 345 -8.54 -25.65 -15.68
N ASN A 346 -7.28 -26.07 -15.76
CA ASN A 346 -6.70 -26.98 -14.76
C ASN A 346 -6.71 -26.36 -13.36
N VAL A 347 -6.38 -25.07 -13.25
CA VAL A 347 -6.43 -24.35 -11.97
C VAL A 347 -7.86 -24.20 -11.46
N LEU A 348 -8.81 -23.93 -12.36
CA LEU A 348 -10.24 -23.86 -12.02
C LEU A 348 -10.75 -25.21 -11.51
N GLU A 349 -10.46 -26.31 -12.20
CA GLU A 349 -10.88 -27.66 -11.80
C GLU A 349 -10.37 -28.00 -10.39
N LEU A 350 -9.08 -27.74 -10.13
CA LEU A 350 -8.49 -27.92 -8.80
C LEU A 350 -9.17 -27.06 -7.73
N SER A 351 -9.42 -25.78 -8.04
CA SER A 351 -10.08 -24.84 -7.13
C SER A 351 -11.51 -25.26 -6.80
N ILE A 352 -12.29 -25.65 -7.81
CA ILE A 352 -13.67 -26.12 -7.65
C ILE A 352 -13.72 -27.42 -6.85
N HIS A 353 -12.82 -28.38 -7.12
CA HIS A 353 -12.74 -29.62 -6.34
C HIS A 353 -12.43 -29.35 -4.85
N GLN A 354 -11.51 -28.43 -4.56
CA GLN A 354 -11.22 -28.02 -3.18
C GLN A 354 -12.44 -27.38 -2.52
N LEU A 355 -13.14 -26.49 -3.21
CA LEU A 355 -14.36 -25.87 -2.69
C LEU A 355 -15.46 -26.89 -2.43
N HIS A 356 -15.68 -27.87 -3.31
CA HIS A 356 -16.61 -28.98 -3.08
C HIS A 356 -16.27 -29.79 -1.83
N SER A 357 -14.98 -30.12 -1.65
CA SER A 357 -14.50 -30.81 -0.44
C SER A 357 -14.79 -30.02 0.84
N ARG A 358 -14.62 -28.69 0.81
CA ARG A 358 -14.90 -27.82 1.96
C ARG A 358 -16.40 -27.63 2.20
N ALA A 359 -17.18 -27.46 1.13
CA ALA A 359 -18.63 -27.34 1.17
C ALA A 359 -19.29 -28.61 1.72
N SER A 360 -18.81 -29.79 1.35
CA SER A 360 -19.29 -31.09 1.89
C SER A 360 -19.10 -31.24 3.40
N ARG A 361 -18.17 -30.45 3.98
CA ARG A 361 -17.87 -30.37 5.41
C ARG A 361 -18.51 -29.13 6.07
N SER A 362 -19.30 -28.36 5.33
CA SER A 362 -19.90 -27.10 5.75
C SER A 362 -18.87 -26.11 6.32
N GLU A 363 -17.65 -26.11 5.75
CA GLU A 363 -16.60 -25.18 6.16
C GLU A 363 -16.86 -23.78 5.59
N MET A 364 -16.70 -22.77 6.45
CA MET A 364 -16.70 -21.39 6.00
C MET A 364 -15.40 -21.07 5.25
N ILE A 365 -15.54 -20.31 4.17
CA ILE A 365 -14.40 -19.83 3.37
C ILE A 365 -14.29 -18.31 3.50
N ARG A 366 -13.07 -17.81 3.68
CA ARG A 366 -12.78 -16.38 3.50
C ARG A 366 -12.61 -16.13 2.02
N LEU A 367 -13.57 -15.45 1.39
CA LEU A 367 -13.55 -15.19 -0.06
C LEU A 367 -12.25 -14.48 -0.49
N LYS A 368 -11.78 -13.51 0.30
CA LYS A 368 -10.50 -12.81 0.07
C LYS A 368 -9.36 -13.81 -0.15
N ASP A 369 -9.12 -14.70 0.82
CA ASP A 369 -8.01 -15.64 0.77
C ASP A 369 -8.13 -16.56 -0.46
N TRP A 370 -9.31 -17.12 -0.69
CA TRP A 370 -9.53 -18.02 -1.81
C TRP A 370 -9.32 -17.32 -3.17
N THR A 371 -9.90 -16.12 -3.38
CA THR A 371 -9.70 -15.37 -4.62
C THR A 371 -8.23 -15.02 -4.87
N MET A 372 -7.48 -14.73 -3.80
CA MET A 372 -6.05 -14.47 -3.86
C MET A 372 -5.29 -15.73 -4.28
N PHE A 373 -5.48 -16.87 -3.60
CA PHE A 373 -4.80 -18.11 -3.96
C PHE A 373 -5.12 -18.54 -5.39
N PHE A 374 -6.38 -18.40 -5.82
CA PHE A 374 -6.78 -18.69 -7.20
C PHE A 374 -6.04 -17.82 -8.22
N ALA A 375 -6.08 -16.49 -8.06
CA ALA A 375 -5.44 -15.57 -9.01
C ALA A 375 -3.90 -15.77 -9.05
N TYR A 376 -3.27 -15.97 -7.88
CA TYR A 376 -1.84 -16.29 -7.82
C TYR A 376 -1.52 -17.62 -8.51
N GLU A 377 -2.32 -18.67 -8.33
CA GLU A 377 -2.13 -19.96 -9.01
C GLU A 377 -2.26 -19.81 -10.53
N VAL A 378 -3.27 -19.07 -11.01
CA VAL A 378 -3.45 -18.85 -12.47
C VAL A 378 -2.25 -18.11 -13.06
N VAL A 379 -1.91 -16.95 -12.51
CA VAL A 379 -0.84 -16.11 -13.09
C VAL A 379 0.51 -16.83 -12.97
N SER A 380 0.76 -17.59 -11.91
CA SER A 380 1.98 -18.38 -11.77
C SER A 380 2.02 -19.62 -12.66
N THR A 381 0.89 -20.28 -12.91
CA THR A 381 0.80 -21.38 -13.88
C THR A 381 1.04 -20.87 -15.30
N LEU A 382 0.53 -19.69 -15.65
CA LEU A 382 0.83 -19.05 -16.93
C LEU A 382 2.29 -18.60 -17.03
N ALA A 383 2.88 -18.18 -15.91
CA ALA A 383 4.28 -17.80 -15.85
C ALA A 383 5.23 -18.99 -16.01
N LEU A 384 4.91 -20.11 -15.36
CA LEU A 384 5.81 -21.25 -15.18
C LEU A 384 5.37 -22.51 -15.95
N GLY A 385 4.26 -22.48 -16.68
CA GLY A 385 3.77 -23.60 -17.50
C GLY A 385 3.23 -24.80 -16.72
N HIS A 386 3.19 -24.74 -15.38
CA HIS A 386 2.67 -25.81 -14.51
C HIS A 386 2.12 -25.23 -13.19
N THR A 387 1.23 -25.98 -12.55
CA THR A 387 0.63 -25.60 -11.25
C THR A 387 1.70 -25.56 -10.17
N THR A 388 1.67 -24.50 -9.37
CA THR A 388 2.66 -24.18 -8.34
C THR A 388 2.23 -24.67 -6.96
N GLY A 389 0.95 -25.00 -6.80
CA GLY A 389 0.38 -25.56 -5.58
C GLY A 389 0.10 -24.49 -4.51
N PHE A 390 -0.03 -23.23 -4.88
CA PHE A 390 -0.50 -22.14 -4.01
C PHE A 390 -1.90 -22.38 -3.48
N LEU A 391 -2.78 -23.02 -4.25
CA LEU A 391 -4.07 -23.51 -3.76
C LEU A 391 -3.96 -24.49 -2.58
N GLN A 392 -2.75 -24.99 -2.27
CA GLN A 392 -2.49 -26.00 -1.25
C GLN A 392 -1.52 -25.53 -0.15
N ARG A 393 -1.09 -24.25 -0.15
CA ARG A 393 -0.01 -23.72 0.71
C ARG A 393 -0.44 -22.47 1.49
N ASP A 394 0.33 -22.15 2.54
CA ASP A 394 0.20 -20.89 3.28
C ASP A 394 0.80 -19.69 2.52
N PHE A 395 0.14 -18.52 2.65
CA PHE A 395 0.40 -17.31 1.87
C PHE A 395 1.83 -16.76 2.00
N GLU A 396 2.46 -16.87 3.19
CA GLU A 396 3.82 -16.38 3.43
C GLU A 396 4.91 -17.16 2.67
N ALA A 397 4.61 -18.39 2.22
CA ALA A 397 5.56 -19.22 1.47
C ALA A 397 5.58 -18.93 -0.05
N ILE A 398 4.63 -18.15 -0.55
CA ILE A 398 4.37 -17.98 -1.99
C ILE A 398 5.45 -17.11 -2.66
N SER A 399 5.74 -15.93 -2.12
CA SER A 399 6.70 -14.99 -2.73
C SER A 399 8.12 -15.57 -2.81
N VAL A 400 8.58 -16.22 -1.74
CA VAL A 400 9.91 -16.85 -1.68
C VAL A 400 10.01 -18.04 -2.64
N TRP A 401 8.92 -18.80 -2.79
CA TRP A 401 8.88 -19.92 -3.73
C TRP A 401 8.87 -19.43 -5.18
N ILE A 402 8.14 -18.37 -5.50
CA ILE A 402 8.11 -17.75 -6.83
C ILE A 402 9.52 -17.35 -7.27
N ASP A 403 10.24 -16.60 -6.43
CA ASP A 403 11.60 -16.16 -6.74
C ASP A 403 12.54 -17.35 -6.94
N GLY A 404 12.40 -18.38 -6.11
CA GLY A 404 13.16 -19.63 -6.22
C GLY A 404 12.85 -20.42 -7.50
N ALA A 405 11.57 -20.53 -7.88
CA ALA A 405 11.13 -21.25 -9.07
C ALA A 405 11.54 -20.55 -10.36
N ILE A 406 11.45 -19.21 -10.38
CA ILE A 406 11.94 -18.38 -11.49
C ILE A 406 13.46 -18.53 -11.61
N ALA A 407 14.20 -18.38 -10.51
CA ALA A 407 15.66 -18.51 -10.51
C ALA A 407 16.11 -19.91 -10.96
N GLU A 408 15.44 -20.97 -10.49
CA GLU A 408 15.76 -22.33 -10.91
C GLU A 408 15.51 -22.56 -12.40
N ARG A 409 14.44 -22.00 -12.95
CA ARG A 409 14.11 -22.20 -14.35
C ARG A 409 14.92 -21.33 -15.30
N CYS A 410 15.32 -20.12 -14.88
CA CYS A 410 16.36 -19.34 -15.54
C CYS A 410 17.68 -20.12 -15.59
N ARG A 411 18.09 -20.78 -14.48
CA ARG A 411 19.32 -21.57 -14.43
C ARG A 411 19.30 -22.83 -15.31
N THR A 412 18.17 -23.52 -15.36
CA THR A 412 18.08 -24.84 -16.00
C THR A 412 17.69 -24.77 -17.48
N HIS A 413 17.12 -23.65 -17.94
CA HIS A 413 16.53 -23.49 -19.28
C HIS A 413 15.60 -24.67 -19.67
N GLN A 414 14.95 -25.30 -18.68
CA GLN A 414 14.05 -26.42 -18.95
C GLN A 414 12.83 -25.93 -19.73
N ASP A 415 12.68 -26.51 -20.93
CA ASP A 415 11.58 -26.27 -21.85
C ASP A 415 10.25 -26.73 -21.23
N SER A 416 9.19 -25.91 -21.29
CA SER A 416 7.85 -26.28 -20.76
C SER A 416 7.13 -27.36 -21.57
N GLY A 417 7.74 -27.84 -22.67
CA GLY A 417 7.12 -28.76 -23.62
C GLY A 417 6.65 -28.05 -24.89
N GLU A 418 5.66 -28.62 -25.59
CA GLU A 418 5.26 -28.22 -26.95
C GLU A 418 4.67 -26.79 -27.09
N LYS A 419 4.32 -26.09 -26.01
CA LYS A 419 3.72 -24.74 -26.04
C LYS A 419 4.43 -23.76 -25.10
N PRO A 420 4.70 -22.52 -25.55
CA PRO A 420 5.47 -21.55 -24.76
C PRO A 420 4.66 -20.86 -23.67
N ASP A 421 5.23 -20.80 -22.45
CA ASP A 421 4.72 -20.02 -21.31
C ASP A 421 5.35 -18.62 -21.23
N PHE A 422 4.92 -17.77 -20.28
CA PHE A 422 5.44 -16.40 -20.24
C PHE A 422 6.95 -16.35 -20.01
N LEU A 423 7.51 -17.23 -19.16
CA LEU A 423 8.95 -17.26 -18.91
C LEU A 423 9.74 -17.57 -20.19
N GLN A 424 9.29 -18.51 -21.02
CA GLN A 424 9.94 -18.82 -22.30
C GLN A 424 9.91 -17.62 -23.26
N TYR A 425 8.83 -16.85 -23.25
CA TYR A 425 8.77 -15.60 -24.01
C TYR A 425 9.66 -14.49 -23.44
N PHE A 426 9.78 -14.37 -22.12
CA PHE A 426 10.69 -13.41 -21.48
C PHE A 426 12.16 -13.78 -21.68
N LEU A 427 12.50 -15.07 -21.71
CA LEU A 427 13.85 -15.56 -22.06
C LEU A 427 14.20 -15.29 -23.53
N ALA A 428 13.21 -15.35 -24.44
CA ALA A 428 13.41 -15.07 -25.87
C ALA A 428 13.49 -13.57 -26.22
N ILE A 429 13.38 -12.69 -25.23
CA ILE A 429 13.20 -11.25 -25.39
C ILE A 429 14.60 -10.59 -25.40
N LEU A 430 15.02 -10.06 -26.56
CA LEU A 430 16.33 -9.36 -26.76
C LEU A 430 16.29 -7.87 -26.38
N ASP A 431 17.23 -7.40 -25.55
CA ASP A 431 17.36 -6.02 -25.06
C ASP A 431 17.54 -4.95 -26.17
N ALA A 432 17.66 -3.68 -25.77
CA ALA A 432 17.75 -2.55 -26.72
C ALA A 432 18.97 -2.62 -27.67
N ASN A 433 19.99 -3.39 -27.32
CA ASN A 433 21.20 -3.60 -28.12
C ASN A 433 21.13 -4.88 -28.97
N GLY A 434 20.07 -5.69 -28.81
CA GLY A 434 19.91 -6.97 -29.49
C GLY A 434 20.49 -8.16 -28.72
N ASP A 435 20.92 -7.97 -27.46
CA ASP A 435 21.47 -9.02 -26.61
C ASP A 435 20.36 -9.71 -25.80
N ALA A 436 20.58 -10.95 -25.36
CA ALA A 436 19.62 -11.62 -24.46
C ALA A 436 19.47 -10.84 -23.14
N ALA A 437 18.25 -10.69 -22.64
CA ALA A 437 18.03 -10.08 -21.32
C ALA A 437 18.71 -10.93 -20.24
N SER A 438 19.35 -10.29 -19.24
CA SER A 438 19.91 -11.02 -18.11
C SER A 438 18.82 -11.71 -17.29
N ASP A 439 19.16 -12.84 -16.67
CA ASP A 439 18.24 -13.61 -15.82
C ASP A 439 17.59 -12.75 -14.72
N GLU A 440 18.34 -11.80 -14.17
CA GLU A 440 17.87 -10.84 -13.16
C GLU A 440 16.76 -9.92 -13.69
N LYS A 441 16.86 -9.48 -14.95
CA LYS A 441 15.83 -8.66 -15.60
C LYS A 441 14.59 -9.49 -15.94
N VAL A 442 14.79 -10.73 -16.42
CA VAL A 442 13.70 -11.67 -16.69
C VAL A 442 12.93 -11.98 -15.41
N ALA A 443 13.63 -12.26 -14.31
CA ALA A 443 13.02 -12.54 -13.03
C ALA A 443 12.25 -11.35 -12.46
N SER A 444 12.82 -10.14 -12.54
CA SER A 444 12.15 -8.90 -12.11
C SER A 444 10.86 -8.64 -12.89
N GLU A 445 10.86 -8.86 -14.20
CA GLU A 445 9.66 -8.62 -15.02
C GLU A 445 8.59 -9.68 -14.74
N ILE A 446 8.97 -10.94 -14.53
CA ILE A 446 8.00 -11.99 -14.15
C ILE A 446 7.42 -11.72 -12.76
N GLY A 447 8.24 -11.31 -11.79
CA GLY A 447 7.77 -10.90 -10.46
C GLY A 447 6.74 -9.76 -10.55
N ASN A 448 7.00 -8.76 -11.39
CA ASN A 448 6.05 -7.66 -11.65
C ASN A 448 4.73 -8.13 -12.27
N VAL A 449 4.78 -9.09 -13.19
CA VAL A 449 3.58 -9.70 -13.80
C VAL A 449 2.75 -10.45 -12.76
N LEU A 450 3.40 -11.26 -11.93
CA LEU A 450 2.75 -12.04 -10.88
C LEU A 450 2.06 -11.15 -9.85
N GLY A 451 2.78 -10.16 -9.32
CA GLY A 451 2.25 -9.23 -8.32
C GLY A 451 1.11 -8.35 -8.85
N ALA A 452 1.29 -7.74 -10.03
CA ALA A 452 0.27 -6.87 -10.59
C ALA A 452 -0.98 -7.64 -11.07
N GLY A 453 -0.80 -8.84 -11.63
CA GLY A 453 -1.87 -9.66 -12.18
C GLY A 453 -2.73 -10.32 -11.11
N ALA A 454 -2.13 -10.83 -10.03
CA ALA A 454 -2.85 -11.60 -9.02
C ALA A 454 -3.72 -10.71 -8.11
N ASP A 455 -3.14 -9.68 -7.48
CA ASP A 455 -3.85 -8.83 -6.51
C ASP A 455 -5.07 -8.12 -7.11
N THR A 456 -4.91 -7.57 -8.31
CA THR A 456 -5.98 -6.82 -8.97
C THR A 456 -7.12 -7.72 -9.45
N THR A 457 -6.79 -8.92 -9.94
CA THR A 457 -7.80 -9.89 -10.38
C THR A 457 -8.53 -10.49 -9.18
N ALA A 458 -7.82 -10.86 -8.11
CA ALA A 458 -8.42 -11.35 -6.87
C ALA A 458 -9.41 -10.34 -6.27
N THR A 459 -9.01 -9.06 -6.19
CA THR A 459 -9.89 -7.98 -5.72
C THR A 459 -11.16 -7.87 -6.57
N SER A 460 -11.02 -7.96 -7.89
CA SER A 460 -12.15 -7.87 -8.82
C SER A 460 -13.08 -9.08 -8.73
N LEU A 461 -12.53 -10.30 -8.58
CA LEU A 461 -13.28 -11.53 -8.36
C LEU A 461 -14.07 -11.48 -7.04
N MET A 462 -13.40 -11.09 -5.95
CA MET A 462 -14.02 -10.96 -4.63
C MET A 462 -15.20 -9.98 -4.68
N ALA A 463 -15.01 -8.82 -5.30
CA ALA A 463 -16.08 -7.84 -5.47
C ALA A 463 -17.24 -8.40 -6.31
N THR A 464 -16.94 -9.13 -7.38
CA THR A 464 -17.98 -9.68 -8.28
C THR A 464 -18.83 -10.70 -7.54
N LEU A 465 -18.18 -11.62 -6.82
CA LEU A 465 -18.87 -12.63 -6.03
C LEU A 465 -19.67 -12.01 -4.89
N LYS A 466 -19.12 -11.00 -4.20
CA LYS A 466 -19.84 -10.26 -3.16
C LYS A 466 -21.15 -9.68 -3.69
N TYR A 467 -21.10 -8.93 -4.79
CA TYR A 467 -22.32 -8.31 -5.35
C TYR A 467 -23.33 -9.34 -5.83
N LEU A 468 -22.88 -10.44 -6.44
CA LEU A 468 -23.76 -11.54 -6.82
C LEU A 468 -24.43 -12.17 -5.59
N ILE A 469 -23.68 -12.49 -4.53
CA ILE A 469 -24.24 -13.09 -3.32
C ILE A 469 -25.22 -12.13 -2.62
N GLU A 470 -24.96 -10.82 -2.67
CA GLU A 470 -25.86 -9.79 -2.14
C GLU A 470 -27.08 -9.50 -3.03
N SER A 471 -27.09 -9.97 -4.29
CA SER A 471 -28.23 -9.92 -5.22
C SER A 471 -28.66 -11.32 -5.65
N PRO A 472 -29.41 -12.06 -4.80
CA PRO A 472 -29.80 -13.45 -5.09
C PRO A 472 -30.55 -13.63 -6.42
N ASP A 473 -31.31 -12.61 -6.85
CA ASP A 473 -32.01 -12.62 -8.13
C ASP A 473 -31.03 -12.59 -9.30
N ASP A 474 -30.03 -11.71 -9.27
CA ASP A 474 -29.00 -11.67 -10.32
C ASP A 474 -28.09 -12.90 -10.26
N TYR A 475 -27.77 -13.41 -9.06
CA TYR A 475 -27.05 -14.68 -8.89
C TYR A 475 -27.74 -15.82 -9.65
N ARG A 476 -29.03 -16.01 -9.38
CA ARG A 476 -29.85 -17.08 -9.98
C ARG A 476 -29.98 -16.92 -11.49
N ARG A 477 -30.11 -15.68 -11.97
CA ARG A 477 -30.19 -15.39 -13.42
C ARG A 477 -28.88 -15.65 -14.13
N VAL A 478 -27.73 -15.28 -13.54
CA VAL A 478 -26.41 -15.59 -14.11
C VAL A 478 -26.15 -17.10 -14.07
N GLN A 479 -26.46 -17.76 -12.95
CA GLN A 479 -26.38 -19.22 -12.83
C GLN A 479 -27.18 -19.90 -13.93
N GLN A 480 -28.45 -19.50 -14.13
CA GLN A 480 -29.29 -20.03 -15.20
C GLN A 480 -28.72 -19.76 -16.60
N GLU A 481 -28.24 -18.54 -16.88
CA GLU A 481 -27.62 -18.20 -18.17
C GLU A 481 -26.40 -19.08 -18.46
N VAL A 482 -25.56 -19.33 -17.47
CA VAL A 482 -24.38 -20.21 -17.59
C VAL A 482 -24.77 -21.68 -17.73
N ASP A 483 -25.77 -22.16 -16.99
CA ASP A 483 -26.29 -23.53 -17.07
C ASP A 483 -26.93 -23.82 -18.44
N ASP A 484 -27.68 -22.86 -18.98
CA ASP A 484 -28.30 -22.97 -20.30
C ASP A 484 -27.23 -23.07 -21.40
N GLU A 485 -26.19 -22.24 -21.34
CA GLU A 485 -25.07 -22.30 -22.27
C GLU A 485 -24.30 -23.62 -22.17
N HIS A 486 -24.03 -24.08 -20.95
CA HIS A 486 -23.36 -25.37 -20.71
C HIS A 486 -24.13 -26.54 -21.35
N ARG A 487 -25.46 -26.55 -21.20
CA ARG A 487 -26.34 -27.56 -21.82
C ARG A 487 -26.38 -27.43 -23.33
N GLN A 488 -26.46 -26.21 -23.86
CA GLN A 488 -26.49 -25.96 -25.30
C GLN A 488 -25.21 -26.43 -26.00
N LEU A 489 -24.06 -26.28 -25.34
CA LEU A 489 -22.76 -26.74 -25.83
C LEU A 489 -22.55 -28.27 -25.63
N ASN A 490 -23.49 -28.96 -24.96
CA ASN A 490 -23.44 -30.40 -24.68
C ASN A 490 -22.12 -30.84 -24.01
N LEU A 491 -21.69 -30.05 -23.02
CA LEU A 491 -20.46 -30.29 -22.26
C LEU A 491 -20.68 -31.32 -21.13
N GLY A 492 -19.64 -32.04 -20.76
CA GLY A 492 -19.66 -32.94 -19.59
C GLY A 492 -19.79 -32.16 -18.28
N THR A 493 -20.32 -32.78 -17.21
CA THR A 493 -20.63 -32.12 -15.93
C THR A 493 -19.49 -31.24 -15.38
N ASP A 494 -18.26 -31.72 -15.46
CA ASP A 494 -17.07 -31.05 -14.89
C ASP A 494 -16.33 -30.20 -15.94
N GLN A 495 -16.79 -30.19 -17.19
CA GLN A 495 -16.11 -29.48 -18.27
C GLN A 495 -16.38 -27.97 -18.16
N ALA A 496 -15.32 -27.16 -18.24
CA ALA A 496 -15.44 -25.71 -18.24
C ALA A 496 -15.93 -25.19 -19.60
N ILE A 497 -16.69 -24.09 -19.58
CA ILE A 497 -17.07 -23.37 -20.81
C ILE A 497 -15.89 -22.52 -21.26
N LEU A 498 -15.60 -22.52 -22.56
CA LEU A 498 -14.56 -21.68 -23.14
C LEU A 498 -14.89 -20.19 -22.98
N TYR A 499 -13.88 -19.36 -22.75
CA TYR A 499 -14.00 -17.92 -22.61
C TYR A 499 -14.75 -17.28 -23.78
N VAL A 500 -14.49 -17.76 -25.00
CA VAL A 500 -15.12 -17.22 -26.21
C VAL A 500 -16.65 -17.35 -26.16
N GLU A 501 -17.17 -18.41 -25.55
CA GLU A 501 -18.62 -18.59 -25.36
C GLU A 501 -19.12 -17.80 -24.16
N LEU A 502 -18.40 -17.84 -23.03
CA LEU A 502 -18.74 -17.05 -21.83
C LEU A 502 -18.80 -15.53 -22.11
N SER A 503 -17.90 -15.01 -22.94
CA SER A 503 -17.85 -13.59 -23.31
C SER A 503 -19.03 -13.11 -24.16
N LYS A 504 -19.85 -14.03 -24.67
CA LYS A 504 -21.09 -13.72 -25.40
C LYS A 504 -22.31 -13.67 -24.47
N LEU A 505 -22.19 -14.19 -23.25
CA LEU A 505 -23.29 -14.24 -22.28
C LEU A 505 -23.57 -12.82 -21.76
N PRO A 506 -24.74 -12.24 -22.08
CA PRO A 506 -24.99 -10.83 -21.84
C PRO A 506 -25.06 -10.48 -20.36
N LEU A 507 -25.71 -11.29 -19.51
CA LEU A 507 -25.85 -10.98 -18.09
C LEU A 507 -24.55 -11.21 -17.31
N LEU A 508 -23.82 -12.30 -17.58
CA LEU A 508 -22.48 -12.51 -17.03
C LEU A 508 -21.55 -11.35 -17.38
N SER A 509 -21.55 -10.92 -18.65
CA SER A 509 -20.77 -9.79 -19.11
C SER A 509 -21.16 -8.49 -18.38
N ALA A 510 -22.46 -8.26 -18.23
CA ALA A 510 -23.00 -7.10 -17.54
C ALA A 510 -22.59 -7.05 -16.06
N VAL A 511 -22.61 -8.18 -15.36
CA VAL A 511 -22.19 -8.30 -13.95
C VAL A 511 -20.70 -7.99 -13.78
N ILE A 512 -19.86 -8.53 -14.65
CA ILE A 512 -18.41 -8.27 -14.61
C ILE A 512 -18.11 -6.81 -14.91
N LYS A 513 -18.74 -6.23 -15.94
CA LYS A 513 -18.59 -4.81 -16.30
C LYS A 513 -19.07 -3.90 -15.18
N GLU A 514 -20.23 -4.16 -14.59
CA GLU A 514 -20.79 -3.34 -13.51
C GLU A 514 -19.94 -3.42 -12.25
N THR A 515 -19.42 -4.60 -11.94
CA THR A 515 -18.48 -4.75 -10.83
C THR A 515 -17.21 -3.98 -11.07
N LEU A 516 -16.59 -4.10 -12.24
CA LEU A 516 -15.35 -3.37 -12.56
C LEU A 516 -15.57 -1.86 -12.59
N ARG A 517 -16.76 -1.40 -12.99
CA ARG A 517 -17.17 0.01 -12.92
C ARG A 517 -17.24 0.46 -11.46
N LEU A 518 -18.02 -0.21 -10.63
CA LEU A 518 -18.29 0.23 -9.26
C LEU A 518 -17.10 -0.05 -8.32
N HIS A 519 -16.37 -1.14 -8.51
CA HIS A 519 -15.28 -1.57 -7.62
C HIS A 519 -13.97 -1.78 -8.42
N PRO A 520 -13.38 -0.69 -8.97
CA PRO A 520 -12.09 -0.81 -9.66
C PRO A 520 -10.98 -1.15 -8.66
N ALA A 521 -10.24 -2.23 -8.90
CA ALA A 521 -9.14 -2.65 -8.03
C ALA A 521 -8.06 -1.56 -7.84
N ILE A 522 -7.89 -0.69 -8.84
CA ILE A 522 -7.02 0.48 -8.78
C ILE A 522 -7.88 1.73 -8.84
N VAL A 523 -7.98 2.43 -7.71
CA VAL A 523 -8.84 3.62 -7.54
C VAL A 523 -8.29 4.84 -8.27
N TYR A 524 -6.96 5.00 -8.32
CA TYR A 524 -6.29 6.12 -8.98
C TYR A 524 -5.38 5.64 -10.10
N GLN A 525 -5.46 6.30 -11.25
CA GLN A 525 -4.54 6.03 -12.34
C GLN A 525 -3.15 6.58 -12.03
N LEU A 526 -2.14 6.02 -12.69
CA LEU A 526 -0.76 6.49 -12.57
C LEU A 526 -0.72 8.02 -12.87
N PRO A 527 -0.16 8.84 -11.98
CA PRO A 527 -0.09 10.29 -12.20
C PRO A 527 0.82 10.63 -13.39
N ARG A 528 0.55 11.77 -14.01
CA ARG A 528 1.32 12.36 -15.12
C ARG A 528 1.75 13.76 -14.77
N VAL A 529 2.86 14.21 -15.34
CA VAL A 529 3.32 15.60 -15.25
C VAL A 529 2.90 16.32 -16.52
N CYS A 530 2.27 17.48 -16.36
CA CYS A 530 2.01 18.40 -17.46
C CYS A 530 3.35 18.75 -18.13
N PRO A 531 3.46 18.67 -19.47
CA PRO A 531 4.69 18.97 -20.21
C PRO A 531 5.30 20.35 -19.88
N ALA A 532 6.53 20.59 -20.35
CA ALA A 532 7.23 21.85 -20.12
C ALA A 532 6.50 23.10 -20.68
N ALA A 533 5.58 22.91 -21.62
CA ALA A 533 4.58 23.90 -22.01
C ALA A 533 3.25 23.60 -21.29
N SER A 534 2.56 24.65 -20.83
CA SER A 534 1.19 24.51 -20.32
C SER A 534 0.30 23.83 -21.35
N THR A 535 -0.58 22.95 -20.90
CA THR A 535 -1.59 22.31 -21.75
C THR A 535 -2.98 22.81 -21.39
N THR A 536 -3.97 22.53 -22.22
CA THR A 536 -5.37 22.85 -21.93
C THR A 536 -6.19 21.56 -21.94
N ILE A 537 -7.08 21.39 -20.96
CA ILE A 537 -8.12 20.36 -20.93
C ILE A 537 -9.47 21.07 -20.88
N GLY A 538 -10.23 21.03 -21.98
CA GLY A 538 -11.45 21.82 -22.13
C GLY A 538 -11.16 23.32 -22.04
N SER A 539 -11.82 24.00 -21.11
CA SER A 539 -11.58 25.43 -20.82
C SER A 539 -10.45 25.68 -19.82
N TYR A 540 -9.88 24.63 -19.23
CA TYR A 540 -8.89 24.74 -18.16
C TYR A 540 -7.45 24.71 -18.69
N VAL A 541 -6.69 25.76 -18.40
CA VAL A 541 -5.24 25.79 -18.66
C VAL A 541 -4.51 25.14 -17.48
N ILE A 542 -3.77 24.07 -17.77
CA ILE A 542 -2.94 23.36 -16.81
C ILE A 542 -1.48 23.83 -16.96
N PRO A 543 -0.89 24.45 -15.93
CA PRO A 543 0.49 24.90 -15.97
C PRO A 543 1.49 23.76 -16.12
N ALA A 544 2.62 24.06 -16.76
CA ALA A 544 3.74 23.13 -16.86
C ALA A 544 4.21 22.61 -15.49
N GLY A 545 4.58 21.33 -15.41
CA GLY A 545 5.09 20.70 -14.19
C GLY A 545 4.02 20.28 -13.17
N VAL A 546 2.74 20.59 -13.40
CA VAL A 546 1.64 20.15 -12.52
C VAL A 546 1.40 18.64 -12.69
N ASN A 547 1.20 17.94 -11.56
CA ASN A 547 0.79 16.55 -11.58
C ASN A 547 -0.72 16.46 -11.87
N ILE A 548 -1.09 15.65 -12.85
CA ILE A 548 -2.45 15.35 -13.27
C ILE A 548 -2.68 13.86 -13.06
N SER A 549 -3.78 13.50 -12.40
CA SER A 549 -4.23 12.11 -12.29
C SER A 549 -5.75 12.06 -12.42
N MET A 550 -6.28 10.85 -12.52
CA MET A 550 -7.71 10.58 -12.59
C MET A 550 -8.07 9.48 -11.60
N SER A 551 -9.21 9.64 -10.93
CA SER A 551 -9.81 8.61 -10.10
C SER A 551 -10.74 7.75 -10.95
N ALA A 552 -10.39 6.49 -11.15
CA ALA A 552 -11.28 5.53 -11.79
C ALA A 552 -12.56 5.36 -10.97
N ALA A 553 -12.48 5.36 -9.63
CA ALA A 553 -13.68 5.25 -8.79
C ALA A 553 -14.65 6.43 -8.98
N ALA A 554 -14.13 7.65 -9.15
CA ALA A 554 -14.96 8.83 -9.40
C ALA A 554 -15.51 8.87 -10.83
N VAL A 555 -14.66 8.68 -11.84
CA VAL A 555 -15.08 8.72 -13.26
C VAL A 555 -16.11 7.63 -13.53
N ASN A 556 -15.92 6.43 -12.99
CA ASN A 556 -16.85 5.32 -13.16
C ASN A 556 -18.22 5.54 -12.49
N ARG A 557 -18.37 6.58 -11.64
CA ARG A 557 -19.60 6.96 -10.94
C ARG A 557 -20.15 8.31 -11.40
N PHE A 558 -19.62 8.87 -12.48
CA PHE A 558 -20.04 10.16 -12.96
C PHE A 558 -21.49 10.10 -13.49
N CYS A 559 -22.41 10.81 -12.85
CA CYS A 559 -23.84 10.70 -13.12
C CYS A 559 -24.24 11.07 -14.56
N ASP A 560 -23.53 11.98 -15.21
CA ASP A 560 -23.85 12.33 -16.61
C ASP A 560 -23.51 11.18 -17.57
N ALA A 561 -22.54 10.33 -17.22
CA ALA A 561 -22.19 9.15 -18.00
C ALA A 561 -23.02 7.91 -17.61
N PHE A 562 -23.28 7.71 -16.31
CA PHE A 562 -23.87 6.48 -15.78
C PHE A 562 -25.29 6.64 -15.22
N GLY A 563 -25.89 7.82 -15.35
CA GLY A 563 -27.22 8.13 -14.85
C GLY A 563 -27.26 8.47 -13.35
N PRO A 564 -28.43 8.86 -12.83
CA PRO A 564 -28.60 9.30 -11.44
C PRO A 564 -28.35 8.18 -10.40
N ASP A 565 -28.32 6.92 -10.83
CA ASP A 565 -28.06 5.76 -10.00
C ASP A 565 -26.63 5.23 -10.17
N ALA A 566 -25.70 6.08 -10.56
CA ALA A 566 -24.31 5.70 -10.79
C ALA A 566 -23.62 5.04 -9.58
N ASP A 567 -24.05 5.31 -8.35
CA ASP A 567 -23.52 4.64 -7.15
C ASP A 567 -24.14 3.27 -6.87
N SER A 568 -25.20 2.91 -7.57
CA SER A 568 -25.88 1.62 -7.39
C SER A 568 -25.23 0.55 -8.27
N TRP A 569 -25.14 -0.67 -7.74
CA TRP A 569 -24.77 -1.84 -8.54
C TRP A 569 -25.99 -2.29 -9.35
N ARG A 570 -25.99 -2.00 -10.66
CA ARG A 570 -27.08 -2.33 -11.58
C ARG A 570 -26.54 -2.94 -12.89
N PRO A 571 -26.33 -4.27 -12.95
CA PRO A 571 -25.86 -4.94 -14.16
C PRO A 571 -26.73 -4.65 -15.38
N ALA A 572 -28.04 -4.50 -15.20
CA ALA A 572 -28.98 -4.24 -16.29
C ALA A 572 -28.61 -3.03 -17.19
N ARG A 573 -27.83 -2.05 -16.70
CA ARG A 573 -27.41 -0.90 -17.55
C ARG A 573 -26.59 -1.32 -18.76
N TRP A 574 -25.87 -2.44 -18.66
CA TRP A 574 -25.03 -2.95 -19.73
C TRP A 574 -25.82 -3.73 -20.77
N LEU A 575 -27.13 -3.97 -20.53
CA LEU A 575 -28.06 -4.62 -21.43
C LEU A 575 -28.91 -3.60 -22.22
N GLU A 576 -28.87 -2.33 -21.82
CA GLU A 576 -29.57 -1.23 -22.49
C GLU A 576 -28.87 -0.88 -23.82
N LYS A 577 -29.63 -0.30 -24.77
CA LYS A 577 -29.12 -0.03 -26.13
C LYS A 577 -27.99 1.00 -26.14
N GLU A 578 -28.00 1.89 -25.16
CA GLU A 578 -27.07 3.00 -24.98
C GLU A 578 -25.75 2.57 -24.29
N SER A 579 -25.63 1.28 -23.91
CA SER A 579 -24.48 0.73 -23.18
C SER A 579 -23.13 0.84 -23.92
N GLN A 580 -23.14 0.99 -25.25
CA GLN A 580 -21.92 1.08 -26.06
C GLN A 580 -21.02 2.26 -25.66
N MET A 581 -21.60 3.36 -25.19
CA MET A 581 -20.85 4.53 -24.74
C MET A 581 -20.28 4.33 -23.33
N LEU A 582 -20.89 3.47 -22.51
CA LEU A 582 -20.46 3.22 -21.13
C LEU A 582 -19.08 2.56 -21.07
N ASP A 583 -18.79 1.63 -21.99
CA ASP A 583 -17.47 0.99 -22.10
C ASP A 583 -16.37 2.03 -22.39
N ALA A 584 -16.71 3.11 -23.10
CA ALA A 584 -15.80 4.21 -23.37
C ALA A 584 -15.60 5.15 -22.17
N CYS A 585 -16.46 5.11 -21.14
CA CYS A 585 -16.33 5.92 -19.94
C CYS A 585 -15.57 5.21 -18.82
N VAL A 586 -15.58 3.87 -18.79
CA VAL A 586 -14.92 3.10 -17.73
C VAL A 586 -13.39 3.25 -17.77
N MET A 587 -12.81 3.56 -16.61
CA MET A 587 -11.39 3.85 -16.41
C MET A 587 -10.64 2.78 -15.61
N THR A 588 -11.28 1.66 -15.29
CA THR A 588 -10.73 0.60 -14.42
C THR A 588 -9.37 0.06 -14.89
N PHE A 589 -9.19 -0.10 -16.20
CA PHE A 589 -7.93 -0.56 -16.81
C PHE A 589 -7.06 0.59 -17.35
N GLY A 590 -7.41 1.84 -17.03
CA GLY A 590 -6.79 3.01 -17.62
C GLY A 590 -6.99 3.11 -19.15
N LYS A 591 -6.42 4.16 -19.74
CA LYS A 591 -6.51 4.45 -21.18
C LYS A 591 -5.18 4.91 -21.76
N GLY A 592 -5.10 4.89 -23.09
CA GLY A 592 -3.95 5.37 -23.86
C GLY A 592 -2.74 4.45 -23.80
N SER A 593 -1.56 5.02 -24.02
CA SER A 593 -0.30 4.28 -24.15
C SER A 593 0.10 3.51 -22.88
N ARG A 594 -0.48 3.85 -21.73
CA ARG A 594 -0.20 3.25 -20.42
C ARG A 594 -1.39 2.46 -19.87
N SER A 595 -2.33 2.04 -20.71
CA SER A 595 -3.42 1.15 -20.31
C SER A 595 -2.89 -0.18 -19.78
N CYS A 596 -3.65 -0.79 -18.88
CA CYS A 596 -3.31 -2.07 -18.26
C CYS A 596 -2.99 -3.11 -19.33
N LEU A 597 -1.79 -3.68 -19.25
CA LEU A 597 -1.34 -4.72 -20.16
C LEU A 597 -2.11 -6.03 -19.91
N GLY A 598 -2.41 -6.32 -18.63
CA GLY A 598 -3.11 -7.52 -18.18
C GLY A 598 -4.63 -7.51 -18.35
N LYS A 599 -5.24 -6.48 -18.97
CA LYS A 599 -6.71 -6.36 -19.08
C LYS A 599 -7.38 -7.63 -19.61
N ASN A 600 -6.83 -8.18 -20.69
CA ASN A 600 -7.38 -9.36 -21.35
C ASN A 600 -7.29 -10.62 -20.48
N LEU A 601 -6.18 -10.77 -19.75
CA LEU A 601 -5.98 -11.88 -18.83
C LEU A 601 -6.94 -11.79 -17.64
N ALA A 602 -7.04 -10.60 -17.02
CA ALA A 602 -7.96 -10.36 -15.91
C ALA A 602 -9.42 -10.63 -16.32
N LEU A 603 -9.84 -10.19 -17.50
CA LEU A 603 -11.17 -10.51 -18.01
C LEU A 603 -11.34 -12.01 -18.22
N LEU A 604 -10.39 -12.67 -18.87
CA LEU A 604 -10.46 -14.13 -19.08
C LEU A 604 -10.64 -14.86 -17.73
N GLU A 605 -9.80 -14.56 -16.74
CA GLU A 605 -9.89 -15.12 -15.40
C GLU A 605 -11.25 -14.85 -14.74
N MET A 606 -11.74 -13.61 -14.81
CA MET A 606 -13.03 -13.23 -14.22
C MET A 606 -14.20 -13.99 -14.83
N TYR A 607 -14.30 -14.07 -16.16
CA TYR A 607 -15.39 -14.77 -16.82
C TYR A 607 -15.39 -16.26 -16.46
N LYS A 608 -14.23 -16.91 -16.55
CA LYS A 608 -14.13 -18.35 -16.28
C LYS A 608 -14.35 -18.69 -14.82
N CYS A 609 -13.78 -17.90 -13.91
CA CYS A 609 -13.92 -18.12 -12.47
C CYS A 609 -15.37 -17.90 -12.03
N VAL A 610 -15.98 -16.78 -12.38
CA VAL A 610 -17.36 -16.46 -11.97
C VAL A 610 -18.34 -17.49 -12.54
N ALA A 611 -18.24 -17.83 -13.83
CA ALA A 611 -19.12 -18.82 -14.45
C ALA A 611 -18.99 -20.21 -13.81
N SER A 612 -17.76 -20.70 -13.60
CA SER A 612 -17.52 -21.98 -12.94
C SER A 612 -18.03 -21.98 -11.50
N PHE A 613 -17.89 -20.86 -10.79
CA PHE A 613 -18.30 -20.75 -9.40
C PHE A 613 -19.83 -20.78 -9.25
N VAL A 614 -20.58 -19.97 -9.99
CA VAL A 614 -22.06 -19.95 -9.91
C VAL A 614 -22.69 -21.25 -10.36
N ARG A 615 -22.06 -21.97 -11.31
CA ARG A 615 -22.54 -23.29 -11.77
C ARG A 615 -22.43 -24.37 -10.69
N ASN A 616 -21.43 -24.27 -9.82
CA ASN A 616 -21.07 -25.35 -8.90
C ASN A 616 -21.58 -25.17 -7.47
N PHE A 617 -21.97 -23.95 -7.08
CA PHE A 617 -22.30 -23.64 -5.69
C PHE A 617 -23.56 -22.79 -5.59
N ASP A 618 -24.28 -22.98 -4.48
CA ASP A 618 -25.22 -22.00 -3.93
C ASP A 618 -24.56 -21.43 -2.68
N ILE A 619 -24.46 -20.10 -2.55
CA ILE A 619 -23.69 -19.47 -1.47
C ILE A 619 -24.52 -18.40 -0.76
N GLU A 620 -24.32 -18.33 0.55
CA GLU A 620 -24.88 -17.31 1.43
C GLU A 620 -23.78 -16.64 2.26
N LEU A 621 -23.96 -15.35 2.56
CA LEU A 621 -23.13 -14.66 3.55
C LEU A 621 -23.55 -15.07 4.95
N THR A 622 -22.60 -15.52 5.78
CA THR A 622 -22.87 -15.75 7.20
C THR A 622 -23.04 -14.39 7.90
N ARG A 623 -24.14 -14.19 8.63
CA ARG A 623 -24.40 -12.93 9.35
C ARG A 623 -23.34 -12.70 10.43
N GLU A 624 -22.75 -11.51 10.38
CA GLU A 624 -21.54 -11.07 11.07
C GLU A 624 -21.74 -10.74 12.57
N GLU A 625 -22.45 -11.57 13.34
CA GLU A 625 -22.52 -11.43 14.82
C GLU A 625 -21.99 -12.64 15.59
N GLU A 626 -21.85 -13.81 14.95
CA GLU A 626 -21.28 -14.99 15.59
C GLU A 626 -20.06 -15.48 14.81
N ARG A 627 -18.87 -15.33 15.42
CA ARG A 627 -17.55 -15.88 15.05
C ARG A 627 -16.62 -14.98 14.24
N ILE A 628 -15.99 -14.04 14.95
CA ILE A 628 -14.52 -13.89 14.89
C ILE A 628 -13.98 -13.97 16.33
N GLN A 629 -14.07 -15.17 16.91
CA GLN A 629 -13.23 -15.61 18.03
C GLN A 629 -12.53 -16.89 17.57
N SER A 630 -11.51 -16.75 16.72
CA SER A 630 -10.36 -17.65 16.63
C SER A 630 -9.53 -17.28 15.40
N TYR A 631 -8.23 -17.15 15.64
CA TYR A 631 -7.07 -17.00 14.73
C TYR A 631 -6.45 -15.62 14.68
#